data_AF-A0AA39RL38-F1
#
_entry.id   AF-A0AA39RL38-F1
#
_cell.length_a   1.000
_cell.length_b   1.000
_cell.length_c   1.000
_cell.angle_alpha   90.00
_cell.angle_beta   90.00
_cell.angle_gamma   90.00
#
_symmetry.space_group_name_H-M   'P 1'
#
loop_
_entity.id
_entity.type
_entity.pdbx_description
1 polymer ?
#
loop_
_entity_poly.entity_id
_entity_poly.type
_entity_poly.pdbx_seq_one_letter_code
_entity_poly.pdbx_strand_id
1 'polypeptide(L)'
;MESAGRSSRWLWWWWWGAVISGAVIVSCGGGGNSLKAEEKLAVSRIAFGSCADQSAPQPIWNAIIKFDPQVFIWMGDNIYGDNKRPFRLFGKERTIGPWKNVPRFVPASHQEMEAKYNIIKSSPAYSRLRRNTKIIGTWDDHDYGLNDAGKEFGGKNSNQRLLLNFLDEPQDSPRRKQAGVYASYTLGPVGRQIKIILLDTRYHRDPLSSDGTILGSSQWTWLEKELKSPASAITLIGSSIQVISNLSAVTRPLFSMESWGRFPKERDRLFKLIAESKRDGVFFISGDVHYGEITRYDCAVGYPLYDITSSGLTQAVEKVVPPSLHFIVRFLAWLTPSTMRVTSRSCRHKSCTYGQPNFGAIEIDWNATPVALKFEVRDINGLPVMGVHIPLSELRAQSTNSVATVKVGEHQRHCSLEVSLPWIVKYRLAIFFFCTVAVLLLAWLGLNFAAILVFRACLRKCKLD
;
A
#
# COMPACT_ATOMS: atom_id res chain seq x y z
N MET A 1 61.30 -61.57 -24.93
CA MET A 1 62.70 -61.09 -24.89
C MET A 1 62.62 -59.76 -24.16
N GLU A 2 63.08 -59.51 -22.94
CA GLU A 2 63.95 -60.15 -21.93
C GLU A 2 63.24 -59.96 -20.55
N SER A 3 63.11 -60.98 -19.70
CA SER A 3 63.97 -61.29 -18.52
C SER A 3 64.06 -60.12 -17.51
N ALA A 4 63.87 -60.22 -16.20
CA ALA A 4 63.71 -61.27 -15.17
C ALA A 4 63.30 -60.49 -13.87
N GLY A 5 62.77 -60.99 -12.75
CA GLY A 5 62.80 -62.28 -12.07
C GLY A 5 63.10 -62.04 -10.57
N ARG A 6 62.61 -62.96 -9.70
CA ARG A 6 62.90 -63.18 -8.25
C ARG A 6 62.14 -62.35 -7.20
N SER A 7 61.77 -62.89 -6.03
CA SER A 7 61.71 -64.27 -5.51
C SER A 7 61.00 -64.32 -4.14
N SER A 8 60.45 -65.50 -3.81
CA SER A 8 60.38 -66.16 -2.48
C SER A 8 59.72 -65.43 -1.30
N ARG A 9 58.50 -65.83 -0.88
CA ARG A 9 58.18 -66.88 0.14
C ARG A 9 58.89 -66.66 1.48
N TRP A 10 58.14 -66.51 2.58
CA TRP A 10 58.20 -67.31 3.83
C TRP A 10 56.97 -66.99 4.72
N LEU A 11 56.34 -68.06 5.23
CA LEU A 11 55.17 -68.07 6.13
C LEU A 11 55.57 -67.90 7.61
N TRP A 12 54.56 -67.85 8.48
CA TRP A 12 54.44 -68.36 9.87
C TRP A 12 53.99 -67.27 10.86
N TRP A 13 53.01 -67.39 11.78
CA TRP A 13 52.00 -68.39 12.19
C TRP A 13 51.08 -67.71 13.26
N TRP A 14 49.74 -67.94 13.23
CA TRP A 14 48.82 -68.29 14.36
C TRP A 14 48.68 -67.34 15.60
N TRP A 15 47.54 -67.05 16.27
CA TRP A 15 46.18 -67.59 16.36
C TRP A 15 45.21 -66.64 17.15
N TRP A 16 43.94 -66.56 16.71
CA TRP A 16 42.63 -66.62 17.41
C TRP A 16 42.02 -65.55 18.36
N GLY A 17 40.71 -65.33 18.09
CA GLY A 17 39.62 -65.05 19.03
C GLY A 17 38.88 -63.73 18.74
N ALA A 18 37.55 -63.60 18.65
CA ALA A 18 36.38 -64.48 18.67
C ALA A 18 35.17 -63.61 18.17
N VAL A 19 34.32 -64.11 17.26
CA VAL A 19 32.88 -64.46 17.48
C VAL A 19 31.99 -63.20 17.70
N ILE A 20 31.01 -62.83 16.84
CA ILE A 20 29.65 -63.41 16.70
C ILE A 20 28.91 -62.75 15.51
N SER A 21 28.35 -63.60 14.63
CA SER A 21 27.00 -63.62 14.02
C SER A 21 26.37 -62.33 13.46
N GLY A 22 25.73 -62.29 12.29
CA GLY A 22 25.13 -63.34 11.46
C GLY A 22 23.67 -62.96 11.10
N ALA A 23 23.22 -63.38 9.91
CA ALA A 23 21.87 -63.31 9.33
C ALA A 23 21.52 -62.00 8.58
N VAL A 24 21.53 -62.00 7.24
CA VAL A 24 20.62 -62.63 6.25
C VAL A 24 19.38 -61.77 5.97
N ILE A 25 19.32 -61.38 4.69
CA ILE A 25 18.27 -60.63 4.02
C ILE A 25 17.03 -61.51 3.86
N VAL A 26 15.86 -60.99 4.23
CA VAL A 26 14.55 -61.44 3.76
C VAL A 26 13.75 -60.22 3.35
N SER A 27 13.26 -60.25 2.11
CA SER A 27 12.29 -59.31 1.55
C SER A 27 10.87 -59.75 1.88
N CYS A 28 10.01 -58.82 2.29
CA CYS A 28 8.71 -58.53 1.64
C CYS A 28 7.89 -57.47 2.40
N GLY A 29 7.36 -56.50 1.66
CA GLY A 29 5.97 -56.01 1.84
C GLY A 29 5.66 -54.94 2.89
N GLY A 30 5.33 -53.73 2.40
CA GLY A 30 4.28 -52.88 2.96
C GLY A 30 4.67 -51.87 4.03
N GLY A 31 4.43 -50.58 3.77
CA GLY A 31 4.38 -49.58 4.84
C GLY A 31 4.57 -48.13 4.41
N GLY A 32 3.46 -47.48 4.04
CA GLY A 32 3.21 -46.09 4.45
C GLY A 32 3.87 -44.97 3.65
N ASN A 33 3.05 -44.31 2.84
CA ASN A 33 3.20 -42.89 2.51
C ASN A 33 3.60 -42.08 3.75
N SER A 34 4.78 -41.49 3.71
CA SER A 34 5.12 -40.31 4.51
C SER A 34 5.85 -39.34 3.59
N LEU A 35 5.09 -38.77 2.65
CA LEU A 35 5.38 -37.42 2.22
C LEU A 35 5.29 -36.58 3.50
N LYS A 36 6.43 -36.30 4.13
CA LYS A 36 6.52 -35.27 5.15
C LYS A 36 6.00 -33.99 4.49
N ALA A 37 4.75 -33.66 4.79
CA ALA A 37 4.19 -32.36 4.47
C ALA A 37 5.13 -31.34 5.12
N GLU A 38 5.79 -30.53 4.30
CA GLU A 38 6.55 -29.39 4.75
C GLU A 38 5.64 -28.58 5.67
N GLU A 39 5.95 -28.54 6.97
CA GLU A 39 5.11 -27.88 7.95
C GLU A 39 5.16 -26.38 7.66
N LYS A 40 4.14 -25.86 6.96
CA LYS A 40 4.07 -24.44 6.60
C LYS A 40 4.09 -23.62 7.88
N LEU A 41 5.20 -22.92 8.13
CA LEU A 41 5.33 -22.03 9.28
C LEU A 41 4.23 -20.95 9.23
N ALA A 42 3.68 -20.63 10.40
CA ALA A 42 2.70 -19.55 10.53
C ALA A 42 3.34 -18.21 10.18
N VAL A 43 2.65 -17.42 9.36
CA VAL A 43 3.09 -16.06 9.04
C VAL A 43 2.76 -15.16 10.22
N SER A 44 3.77 -14.49 10.78
CA SER A 44 3.66 -13.57 11.92
C SER A 44 4.15 -12.17 11.60
N ARG A 45 4.95 -11.95 10.56
CA ARG A 45 5.43 -10.62 10.15
C ARG A 45 5.18 -10.35 8.67
N ILE A 46 4.41 -9.31 8.37
CA ILE A 46 4.12 -8.84 7.02
C ILE A 46 4.53 -7.36 6.93
N ALA A 47 5.29 -7.01 5.91
CA ALA A 47 5.59 -5.62 5.58
C ALA A 47 4.95 -5.25 4.24
N PHE A 48 4.64 -3.97 4.04
CA PHE A 48 4.07 -3.50 2.78
C PHE A 48 4.38 -2.01 2.56
N GLY A 49 4.22 -1.56 1.32
CA GLY A 49 4.35 -0.15 0.98
C GLY A 49 4.11 0.13 -0.50
N SER A 50 3.98 1.42 -0.82
CA SER A 50 3.79 1.96 -2.17
C SER A 50 4.65 3.21 -2.39
N CYS A 51 4.68 3.71 -3.63
CA CYS A 51 5.30 4.99 -4.01
C CYS A 51 6.84 4.97 -3.86
N ALA A 52 7.44 4.00 -4.56
CA ALA A 52 8.87 3.78 -4.71
C ALA A 52 9.37 4.32 -6.06
N ASP A 53 9.71 5.60 -6.10
CA ASP A 53 10.49 6.18 -7.19
C ASP A 53 11.87 5.53 -7.23
N GLN A 54 12.06 4.76 -8.30
CA GLN A 54 13.27 4.04 -8.62
C GLN A 54 14.52 4.92 -8.70
N SER A 55 14.34 6.22 -8.95
CA SER A 55 15.43 7.18 -9.09
C SER A 55 15.86 7.77 -7.74
N ALA A 56 15.05 7.59 -6.69
CA ALA A 56 15.32 8.14 -5.37
C ALA A 56 16.18 7.18 -4.51
N PRO A 57 16.94 7.70 -3.53
CA PRO A 57 17.55 6.87 -2.51
C PRO A 57 16.49 6.09 -1.70
N GLN A 58 16.74 4.80 -1.47
CA GLN A 58 15.81 3.89 -0.79
C GLN A 58 16.39 3.31 0.52
N PRO A 59 16.73 4.14 1.53
CA PRO A 59 17.23 3.65 2.81
C PRO A 59 16.17 2.83 3.58
N ILE A 60 14.89 3.01 3.23
CA ILE A 60 13.73 2.31 3.80
C ILE A 60 13.88 0.78 3.77
N TRP A 61 14.55 0.23 2.75
CA TRP A 61 14.79 -1.21 2.64
C TRP A 61 15.57 -1.77 3.82
N ASN A 62 16.49 -1.00 4.41
CA ASN A 62 17.26 -1.47 5.56
C ASN A 62 16.36 -1.67 6.79
N ALA A 63 15.39 -0.77 7.00
CA ALA A 63 14.41 -0.91 8.08
C ALA A 63 13.45 -2.08 7.82
N ILE A 64 13.00 -2.27 6.58
CA ILE A 64 12.15 -3.40 6.19
C ILE A 64 12.89 -4.73 6.39
N ILE A 65 14.14 -4.83 5.97
CA ILE A 65 14.97 -6.04 6.19
C ILE A 65 15.15 -6.31 7.69
N LYS A 66 15.40 -5.27 8.50
CA LYS A 66 15.55 -5.40 9.96
C LYS A 66 14.25 -5.85 10.63
N PHE A 67 13.09 -5.49 10.08
CA PHE A 67 11.80 -6.00 10.52
C PHE A 67 11.61 -7.50 10.23
N ASP A 68 12.43 -8.07 9.33
CA ASP A 68 12.46 -9.49 8.98
C ASP A 68 11.08 -10.07 8.60
N PRO A 69 10.41 -9.50 7.57
CA PRO A 69 9.10 -9.96 7.15
C PRO A 69 9.19 -11.30 6.41
N GLN A 70 8.21 -12.17 6.66
CA GLN A 70 8.02 -13.38 5.85
C GLN A 70 7.35 -13.06 4.50
N VAL A 71 6.58 -11.98 4.45
CA VAL A 71 5.91 -11.49 3.24
C VAL A 71 6.10 -9.98 3.12
N PHE A 72 6.52 -9.53 1.94
CA PHE A 72 6.48 -8.12 1.56
C PHE A 72 5.46 -7.92 0.43
N ILE A 73 4.57 -6.94 0.61
CA ILE A 73 3.49 -6.65 -0.33
C ILE A 73 3.71 -5.28 -0.97
N TRP A 74 3.95 -5.28 -2.28
CA TRP A 74 3.89 -4.09 -3.10
C TRP A 74 2.45 -3.62 -3.27
N MET A 75 2.18 -2.38 -2.86
CA MET A 75 0.84 -1.78 -2.90
C MET A 75 0.66 -0.80 -4.07
N GLY A 76 1.54 -0.86 -5.07
CA GLY A 76 1.50 0.01 -6.23
C GLY A 76 2.48 1.18 -6.17
N ASP A 77 2.59 1.91 -7.28
CA ASP A 77 3.71 2.81 -7.57
C ASP A 77 5.07 2.20 -7.21
N ASN A 78 5.25 0.95 -7.61
CA ASN A 78 6.46 0.16 -7.46
C ASN A 78 7.60 0.78 -8.30
N ILE A 79 7.23 1.43 -9.41
CA ILE A 79 8.01 2.40 -10.16
C ILE A 79 7.14 3.59 -10.59
N TYR A 80 7.79 4.71 -10.92
CA TYR A 80 7.15 5.85 -11.57
C TYR A 80 7.27 5.74 -13.09
N GLY A 81 6.28 5.09 -13.72
CA GLY A 81 6.26 4.71 -15.13
C GLY A 81 5.82 5.80 -16.12
N ASP A 82 5.40 6.97 -15.65
CA ASP A 82 5.14 8.14 -16.48
C ASP A 82 6.28 9.18 -16.37
N ASN A 83 6.29 10.11 -17.31
CA ASN A 83 7.27 11.19 -17.38
C ASN A 83 6.58 12.53 -17.11
N LYS A 84 7.07 13.26 -16.11
CA LYS A 84 6.52 14.55 -15.68
C LYS A 84 7.17 15.71 -16.44
N ARG A 85 6.39 16.46 -17.23
CA ARG A 85 6.89 17.67 -17.90
C ARG A 85 7.26 18.77 -16.88
N PRO A 86 7.98 19.86 -17.22
CA PRO A 86 8.27 20.98 -16.29
C PRO A 86 7.07 21.91 -16.08
N PHE A 87 6.92 22.51 -14.89
CA PHE A 87 5.74 23.36 -14.57
C PHE A 87 5.77 24.62 -15.45
N ARG A 88 4.84 24.73 -16.40
CA ARG A 88 4.75 25.86 -17.32
C ARG A 88 3.35 26.47 -17.33
N LEU A 89 3.27 27.73 -16.88
CA LEU A 89 2.06 28.55 -16.88
C LEU A 89 1.99 29.47 -18.13
N PHE A 90 3.15 29.84 -18.67
CA PHE A 90 3.31 30.72 -19.83
C PHE A 90 4.12 30.03 -20.94
N GLY A 91 4.11 30.62 -22.14
CA GLY A 91 4.80 30.10 -23.32
C GLY A 91 3.91 29.25 -24.22
N LYS A 92 4.52 28.61 -25.23
CA LYS A 92 3.83 27.79 -26.25
C LYS A 92 3.25 26.49 -25.65
N GLU A 93 3.96 25.87 -24.72
CA GLU A 93 3.50 24.69 -23.99
C GLU A 93 3.16 25.07 -22.55
N ARG A 94 1.88 24.95 -22.19
CA ARG A 94 1.34 25.23 -20.87
C ARG A 94 0.80 23.93 -20.27
N THR A 95 1.43 23.48 -19.20
CA THR A 95 1.10 22.19 -18.56
C THR A 95 0.10 22.33 -17.42
N ILE A 96 -0.16 23.55 -16.97
CA ILE A 96 -1.06 23.87 -15.85
C ILE A 96 -1.75 25.23 -16.06
N GLY A 97 -2.81 25.48 -15.30
CA GLY A 97 -3.58 26.72 -15.34
C GLY A 97 -4.79 26.63 -16.28
N PRO A 98 -5.62 27.69 -16.33
CA PRO A 98 -6.83 27.71 -17.15
C PRO A 98 -6.55 27.62 -18.65
N TRP A 99 -5.33 27.96 -19.09
CA TRP A 99 -4.89 27.95 -20.49
C TRP A 99 -4.01 26.74 -20.85
N LYS A 100 -4.04 25.67 -20.04
CA LYS A 100 -3.30 24.43 -20.29
C LYS A 100 -3.63 23.88 -21.69
N ASN A 101 -2.60 23.53 -22.46
CA ASN A 101 -2.76 22.98 -23.82
C ASN A 101 -1.96 21.68 -24.05
N VAL A 102 -1.14 21.27 -23.10
CA VAL A 102 -0.43 19.99 -23.14
C VAL A 102 -0.60 19.23 -21.81
N PRO A 103 -0.61 17.89 -21.83
CA PRO A 103 -0.71 17.11 -20.60
C PRO A 103 0.52 17.31 -19.70
N ARG A 104 0.31 17.15 -18.40
CA ARG A 104 1.37 17.28 -17.39
C ARG A 104 2.28 16.05 -17.36
N PHE A 105 1.65 14.89 -17.50
CA PHE A 105 2.24 13.56 -17.45
C PHE A 105 2.07 12.89 -18.81
N VAL A 106 3.07 12.14 -19.24
CA VAL A 106 3.03 11.34 -20.46
C VAL A 106 3.50 9.92 -20.14
N PRO A 107 2.89 8.88 -20.72
CA PRO A 107 3.32 7.52 -20.45
C PRO A 107 4.75 7.29 -20.96
N ALA A 108 5.57 6.56 -20.21
CA ALA A 108 6.86 6.12 -20.72
C ALA A 108 6.68 4.97 -21.73
N SER A 109 7.68 4.79 -22.58
CA SER A 109 7.76 3.65 -23.50
C SER A 109 7.92 2.33 -22.74
N HIS A 110 7.67 1.22 -23.43
CA HIS A 110 7.85 -0.13 -22.88
C HIS A 110 9.28 -0.32 -22.35
N GLN A 111 10.29 0.07 -23.12
CA GLN A 111 11.70 -0.07 -22.76
C GLN A 111 12.07 0.78 -21.55
N GLU A 112 11.56 2.01 -21.46
CA GLU A 112 11.77 2.88 -20.30
C GLU A 112 11.15 2.27 -19.03
N MET A 113 9.93 1.75 -19.12
CA MET A 113 9.28 1.08 -17.99
C MET A 113 10.03 -0.18 -17.54
N GLU A 114 10.48 -1.01 -18.48
CA GLU A 114 11.29 -2.18 -18.18
C GLU A 114 12.61 -1.80 -17.49
N ALA A 115 13.29 -0.76 -17.99
CA ALA A 115 14.51 -0.23 -17.36
C ALA A 115 14.24 0.28 -15.94
N LYS A 116 13.13 0.98 -15.71
CA LYS A 116 12.72 1.46 -14.37
C LYS A 116 12.49 0.30 -13.40
N TYR A 117 11.82 -0.78 -13.83
CA TYR A 117 11.68 -1.99 -13.01
C TYR A 117 13.03 -2.64 -12.69
N ASN A 118 13.93 -2.70 -13.68
CA ASN A 118 15.26 -3.27 -13.49
C ASN A 118 16.11 -2.48 -12.48
N ILE A 119 15.94 -1.16 -12.37
CA ILE A 119 16.61 -0.34 -11.34
C ILE A 119 16.20 -0.80 -9.93
N ILE A 120 14.90 -0.93 -9.65
CA ILE A 120 14.43 -1.45 -8.35
C ILE A 120 14.93 -2.87 -8.13
N LYS A 121 14.75 -3.74 -9.13
CA LYS A 121 15.04 -5.17 -9.03
C LYS A 121 16.52 -5.47 -8.80
N SER A 122 17.41 -4.62 -9.32
CA SER A 122 18.87 -4.70 -9.15
C SER A 122 19.39 -3.96 -7.92
N SER A 123 18.56 -3.20 -7.20
CA SER A 123 18.95 -2.56 -5.94
C SER A 123 19.52 -3.59 -4.97
N PRO A 124 20.74 -3.40 -4.42
CA PRO A 124 21.34 -4.35 -3.50
C PRO A 124 20.48 -4.59 -2.25
N ALA A 125 19.82 -3.55 -1.74
CA ALA A 125 18.98 -3.67 -0.56
C ALA A 125 17.71 -4.47 -0.84
N TYR A 126 16.98 -4.15 -1.91
CA TYR A 126 15.78 -4.90 -2.30
C TYR A 126 16.11 -6.35 -2.70
N SER A 127 17.25 -6.57 -3.36
CA SER A 127 17.76 -7.92 -3.66
C SER A 127 18.00 -8.74 -2.40
N ARG A 128 18.51 -8.14 -1.31
CA ARG A 128 18.67 -8.83 -0.02
C ARG A 128 17.32 -9.24 0.56
N LEU A 129 16.31 -8.36 0.52
CA LEU A 129 14.96 -8.67 1.00
C LEU A 129 14.37 -9.87 0.24
N ARG A 130 14.46 -9.85 -1.10
CA ARG A 130 13.95 -10.91 -1.98
C ARG A 130 14.48 -12.32 -1.71
N ARG A 131 15.65 -12.46 -1.09
CA ARG A 131 16.24 -13.79 -0.80
C ARG A 131 15.52 -14.55 0.30
N ASN A 132 14.96 -13.83 1.29
CA ASN A 132 14.39 -14.43 2.50
C ASN A 132 12.91 -14.10 2.68
N THR A 133 12.35 -13.21 1.87
CA THR A 133 10.98 -12.72 1.99
C THR A 133 10.20 -13.05 0.73
N LYS A 134 8.99 -13.59 0.90
CA LYS A 134 8.06 -13.77 -0.21
C LYS A 134 7.59 -12.40 -0.71
N ILE A 135 7.88 -12.06 -1.96
CA ILE A 135 7.40 -10.84 -2.60
C ILE A 135 6.11 -11.13 -3.36
N ILE A 136 5.08 -10.35 -3.07
CA ILE A 136 3.82 -10.32 -3.82
C ILE A 136 3.41 -8.87 -4.03
N GLY A 137 2.41 -8.61 -4.87
CA GLY A 137 1.96 -7.24 -5.08
C GLY A 137 0.95 -7.01 -6.18
N THR A 138 0.49 -5.77 -6.22
CA THR A 138 -0.32 -5.16 -7.27
C THR A 138 0.37 -3.88 -7.79
N TRP A 139 -0.24 -3.19 -8.74
CA TRP A 139 0.22 -1.90 -9.26
C TRP A 139 -0.63 -0.73 -8.74
N ASP A 140 -0.18 0.50 -9.02
CA ASP A 140 -1.03 1.69 -9.06
C ASP A 140 -0.89 2.42 -10.39
N ASP A 141 -1.39 3.66 -10.51
CA ASP A 141 -1.45 4.42 -11.75
C ASP A 141 -0.07 4.64 -12.41
N HIS A 142 0.99 4.85 -11.64
CA HIS A 142 2.30 5.10 -12.25
C HIS A 142 2.93 3.85 -12.89
N ASP A 143 2.80 2.67 -12.27
CA ASP A 143 3.18 1.38 -12.89
C ASP A 143 2.21 0.98 -14.00
N TYR A 144 0.93 1.32 -13.82
CA TYR A 144 -0.11 1.08 -14.82
C TYR A 144 0.17 1.87 -16.09
N GLY A 145 0.79 3.06 -15.96
CA GLY A 145 1.52 3.76 -17.02
C GLY A 145 1.19 5.24 -17.17
N LEU A 146 0.20 5.76 -16.44
CA LEU A 146 -0.19 7.16 -16.50
C LEU A 146 -1.01 7.56 -15.27
N ASN A 147 -0.66 8.70 -14.67
CA ASN A 147 -1.33 9.27 -13.49
C ASN A 147 -2.86 9.30 -13.66
N ASP A 148 -3.59 8.80 -12.65
CA ASP A 148 -5.06 8.66 -12.59
C ASP A 148 -5.71 7.84 -13.72
N ALA A 149 -4.94 7.09 -14.52
CA ALA A 149 -5.52 6.36 -15.64
C ALA A 149 -6.26 5.08 -15.19
N GLY A 150 -7.34 4.77 -15.91
CA GLY A 150 -8.18 3.60 -15.72
C GLY A 150 -8.26 2.75 -17.00
N LYS A 151 -9.44 2.17 -17.25
CA LYS A 151 -9.66 1.21 -18.34
C LYS A 151 -9.38 1.78 -19.74
N GLU A 152 -9.43 3.11 -19.90
CA GLU A 152 -9.17 3.83 -21.15
C GLU A 152 -7.70 3.80 -21.59
N PHE A 153 -6.77 3.47 -20.69
CA PHE A 153 -5.35 3.47 -21.02
C PHE A 153 -4.97 2.30 -21.95
N GLY A 154 -4.50 2.63 -23.16
CA GLY A 154 -4.14 1.64 -24.18
C GLY A 154 -2.93 0.76 -23.85
N GLY A 155 -2.00 1.24 -23.00
CA GLY A 155 -0.77 0.53 -22.65
C GLY A 155 -0.91 -0.57 -21.60
N LYS A 156 -2.09 -0.73 -20.99
CA LYS A 156 -2.30 -1.58 -19.81
C LYS A 156 -1.88 -3.04 -19.96
N ASN A 157 -2.10 -3.64 -21.14
CA ASN A 157 -1.73 -5.05 -21.40
C ASN A 157 -0.22 -5.25 -21.45
N SER A 158 0.50 -4.30 -22.06
CA SER A 158 1.96 -4.30 -22.09
C SER A 158 2.51 -4.15 -20.67
N ASN A 159 1.95 -3.20 -19.92
CA ASN A 159 2.42 -2.86 -18.58
C ASN A 159 2.11 -3.98 -17.57
N GLN A 160 1.01 -4.72 -17.78
CA GLN A 160 0.69 -5.92 -16.98
C GLN A 160 1.80 -6.95 -17.07
N ARG A 161 2.32 -7.20 -18.28
CA ARG A 161 3.41 -8.15 -18.49
C ARG A 161 4.69 -7.69 -17.78
N LEU A 162 4.99 -6.40 -17.82
CA LEU A 162 6.15 -5.83 -17.15
C LEU A 162 6.05 -5.97 -15.63
N LEU A 163 4.90 -5.64 -15.02
CA LEU A 163 4.69 -5.84 -13.58
C LEU A 163 4.84 -7.32 -13.20
N LEU A 164 4.21 -8.22 -13.95
CA LEU A 164 4.27 -9.66 -13.64
C LEU A 164 5.69 -10.22 -13.82
N ASN A 165 6.49 -9.69 -14.74
CA ASN A 165 7.91 -10.02 -14.86
C ASN A 165 8.72 -9.44 -13.70
N PHE A 166 8.43 -8.22 -13.26
CA PHE A 166 9.06 -7.61 -12.09
C PHE A 166 8.84 -8.46 -10.83
N LEU A 167 7.61 -8.93 -10.60
CA LEU A 167 7.21 -9.78 -9.48
C LEU A 167 7.66 -11.25 -9.60
N ASP A 168 8.39 -11.62 -10.66
CA ASP A 168 8.76 -13.01 -10.95
C ASP A 168 7.56 -13.98 -11.01
N GLU A 169 6.42 -13.49 -11.50
CA GLU A 169 5.21 -14.30 -11.61
C GLU A 169 5.45 -15.50 -12.54
N PRO A 170 5.07 -16.73 -12.16
CA PRO A 170 5.22 -17.91 -13.02
C PRO A 170 4.59 -17.72 -14.40
N GLN A 171 5.20 -18.31 -15.43
CA GLN A 171 4.75 -18.16 -16.83
C GLN A 171 3.38 -18.82 -17.09
N ASP A 172 3.04 -19.85 -16.33
CA ASP A 172 1.77 -20.58 -16.38
C ASP A 172 0.67 -19.96 -15.49
N SER A 173 1.00 -18.92 -14.71
CA SER A 173 0.07 -18.27 -13.80
C SER A 173 -1.20 -17.77 -14.51
N PRO A 174 -2.39 -17.97 -13.91
CA PRO A 174 -3.64 -17.38 -14.39
C PRO A 174 -3.58 -15.85 -14.55
N ARG A 175 -2.76 -15.17 -13.74
CA ARG A 175 -2.56 -13.71 -13.80
C ARG A 175 -2.04 -13.24 -15.16
N ARG A 176 -1.33 -14.10 -15.91
CA ARG A 176 -0.82 -13.79 -17.26
C ARG A 176 -1.88 -13.94 -18.36
N LYS A 177 -3.02 -14.55 -18.04
CA LYS A 177 -4.13 -14.83 -18.98
C LYS A 177 -5.39 -14.02 -18.69
N GLN A 178 -5.53 -13.50 -17.47
CA GLN A 178 -6.66 -12.68 -17.07
C GLN A 178 -6.44 -11.18 -17.37
N ALA A 179 -7.53 -10.43 -17.35
CA ALA A 179 -7.55 -8.98 -17.48
C ALA A 179 -7.34 -8.31 -16.12
N GLY A 180 -6.14 -7.78 -15.86
CA GLY A 180 -5.75 -7.19 -14.58
C GLY A 180 -4.86 -8.09 -13.72
N VAL A 181 -4.20 -7.51 -12.73
CA VAL A 181 -3.14 -8.15 -11.93
C VAL A 181 -3.62 -8.70 -10.58
N TYR A 182 -4.92 -8.70 -10.31
CA TYR A 182 -5.46 -9.18 -9.03
C TYR A 182 -5.11 -10.66 -8.76
N ALA A 183 -4.92 -11.00 -7.50
CA ALA A 183 -4.44 -12.32 -7.09
C ALA A 183 -4.83 -12.65 -5.65
N SER A 184 -4.79 -13.92 -5.27
CA SER A 184 -4.93 -14.33 -3.87
C SER A 184 -3.89 -15.37 -3.46
N TYR A 185 -3.56 -15.37 -2.17
CA TYR A 185 -2.60 -16.27 -1.55
C TYR A 185 -3.16 -16.78 -0.22
N THR A 186 -2.98 -18.06 0.09
CA THR A 186 -3.27 -18.61 1.42
C THR A 186 -1.98 -19.14 2.02
N LEU A 187 -1.55 -18.55 3.14
CA LEU A 187 -0.27 -18.83 3.79
C LEU A 187 -0.49 -19.35 5.22
N GLY A 188 0.48 -20.12 5.73
CA GLY A 188 0.44 -20.70 7.06
C GLY A 188 -0.31 -22.04 7.17
N PRO A 189 -0.25 -22.67 8.35
CA PRO A 189 -0.89 -23.95 8.62
C PRO A 189 -2.38 -23.76 8.94
N VAL A 190 -3.16 -24.84 8.84
CA VAL A 190 -4.60 -24.85 9.16
C VAL A 190 -4.82 -24.28 10.58
N GLY A 191 -5.84 -23.44 10.75
CA GLY A 191 -6.13 -22.74 12.01
C GLY A 191 -5.32 -21.46 12.26
N ARG A 192 -4.18 -21.26 11.57
CA ARG A 192 -3.38 -20.03 11.56
C ARG A 192 -3.16 -19.49 10.14
N GLN A 193 -4.11 -19.78 9.26
CA GLN A 193 -4.02 -19.37 7.87
C GLN A 193 -4.29 -17.88 7.71
N ILE A 194 -3.52 -17.23 6.85
CA ILE A 194 -3.74 -15.88 6.38
C ILE A 194 -4.11 -15.95 4.90
N LYS A 195 -5.31 -15.48 4.57
CA LYS A 195 -5.73 -15.23 3.19
C LYS A 195 -5.33 -13.80 2.83
N ILE A 196 -4.52 -13.63 1.79
CA ILE A 196 -4.18 -12.32 1.23
C ILE A 196 -4.90 -12.22 -0.11
N ILE A 197 -5.69 -11.17 -0.30
CA ILE A 197 -6.41 -10.86 -1.54
C ILE A 197 -5.87 -9.51 -2.03
N LEU A 198 -5.22 -9.50 -3.19
CA LEU A 198 -4.71 -8.28 -3.81
C LEU A 198 -5.66 -7.86 -4.92
N LEU A 199 -6.22 -6.67 -4.78
CA LEU A 199 -7.07 -6.04 -5.77
C LEU A 199 -6.22 -5.31 -6.83
N ASP A 200 -6.86 -5.10 -7.96
CA ASP A 200 -6.41 -4.25 -9.07
C ASP A 200 -7.49 -3.19 -9.23
N THR A 201 -7.17 -1.94 -8.91
CA THR A 201 -8.12 -0.82 -8.95
C THR A 201 -7.90 0.06 -10.18
N ARG A 202 -7.25 -0.47 -11.22
CA ARG A 202 -6.86 0.27 -12.44
C ARG A 202 -7.44 -0.33 -13.70
N TYR A 203 -7.22 -1.62 -13.95
CA TYR A 203 -7.43 -2.24 -15.26
C TYR A 203 -8.86 -2.07 -15.82
N HIS A 204 -9.85 -2.21 -14.93
CA HIS A 204 -11.28 -2.11 -15.24
C HIS A 204 -11.92 -0.81 -14.79
N ARG A 205 -11.15 0.07 -14.11
CA ARG A 205 -11.69 1.24 -13.44
C ARG A 205 -12.22 2.26 -14.44
N ASP A 206 -13.43 2.75 -14.21
CA ASP A 206 -14.03 3.87 -14.93
C ASP A 206 -13.42 5.22 -14.51
N PRO A 207 -13.57 6.29 -15.31
CA PRO A 207 -13.03 7.60 -14.97
C PRO A 207 -13.44 8.09 -13.56
N LEU A 208 -12.53 8.77 -12.86
CA LEU A 208 -12.70 9.22 -11.45
C LEU A 208 -13.88 10.14 -11.17
N SER A 209 -14.44 10.76 -12.21
CA SER A 209 -15.62 11.62 -12.14
C SER A 209 -16.91 10.92 -12.55
N SER A 210 -16.88 9.60 -12.73
CA SER A 210 -18.06 8.80 -13.07
C SER A 210 -18.65 8.09 -11.85
N ASP A 211 -19.84 7.52 -12.00
CA ASP A 211 -20.44 6.59 -11.04
C ASP A 211 -20.24 5.12 -11.47
N GLY A 212 -19.18 4.87 -12.24
CA GLY A 212 -18.84 3.58 -12.82
C GLY A 212 -18.17 2.60 -11.85
N THR A 213 -17.51 1.58 -12.40
CA THR A 213 -16.88 0.49 -11.63
C THR A 213 -15.42 0.76 -11.31
N ILE A 214 -14.92 0.19 -10.22
CA ILE A 214 -13.47 0.08 -9.94
C ILE A 214 -12.94 -1.26 -10.47
N LEU A 215 -13.57 -2.37 -10.05
CA LEU A 215 -13.03 -3.71 -10.29
C LEU A 215 -13.51 -4.34 -11.61
N GLY A 216 -14.64 -3.87 -12.16
CA GLY A 216 -15.30 -4.53 -13.28
C GLY A 216 -15.92 -5.88 -12.90
N SER A 217 -16.80 -6.38 -13.77
CA SER A 217 -17.61 -7.58 -13.48
C SER A 217 -16.76 -8.81 -13.21
N SER A 218 -15.72 -9.04 -14.01
CA SER A 218 -14.86 -10.24 -13.91
C SER A 218 -14.16 -10.36 -12.55
N GLN A 219 -13.56 -9.26 -12.08
CA GLN A 219 -12.87 -9.23 -10.79
C GLN A 219 -13.85 -9.20 -9.62
N TRP A 220 -15.02 -8.58 -9.75
CA TRP A 220 -16.08 -8.66 -8.74
C TRP A 220 -16.54 -10.10 -8.52
N THR A 221 -16.82 -10.84 -9.60
CA THR A 221 -17.19 -12.26 -9.53
C THR A 221 -16.05 -13.10 -8.95
N TRP A 222 -14.80 -12.79 -9.28
CA TRP A 222 -13.64 -13.45 -8.67
C TRP A 222 -13.53 -13.15 -7.17
N LEU A 223 -13.66 -11.89 -6.75
CA LEU A 223 -13.56 -11.47 -5.35
C LEU A 223 -14.64 -12.12 -4.49
N GLU A 224 -15.87 -12.24 -5.01
CA GLU A 224 -16.95 -12.95 -4.34
C GLU A 224 -16.59 -14.42 -4.09
N LYS A 225 -16.02 -15.12 -5.08
CA LYS A 225 -15.54 -16.50 -4.90
C LYS A 225 -14.41 -16.58 -3.88
N GLU A 226 -13.47 -15.64 -3.91
CA GLU A 226 -12.39 -15.59 -2.95
C GLU A 226 -12.91 -15.39 -1.53
N LEU A 227 -13.88 -14.49 -1.31
CA LEU A 227 -14.48 -14.23 -0.01
C LEU A 227 -15.34 -15.40 0.51
N LYS A 228 -15.94 -16.18 -0.39
CA LYS A 228 -16.70 -17.41 -0.06
C LYS A 228 -15.85 -18.68 0.02
N SER A 229 -14.54 -18.60 -0.25
CA SER A 229 -13.61 -19.73 -0.13
C SER A 229 -13.44 -20.17 1.34
N PRO A 230 -12.85 -21.35 1.63
CA PRO A 230 -12.69 -21.86 2.99
C PRO A 230 -12.10 -20.82 3.97
N ALA A 231 -12.62 -20.81 5.20
CA ALA A 231 -12.26 -19.81 6.20
C ALA A 231 -10.76 -19.81 6.54
N SER A 232 -10.19 -18.62 6.72
CA SER A 232 -8.86 -18.38 7.24
C SER A 232 -8.97 -17.62 8.56
N ALA A 233 -7.95 -17.69 9.42
CA ALA A 233 -7.96 -16.96 10.68
C ALA A 233 -7.92 -15.44 10.45
N ILE A 234 -7.22 -15.01 9.38
CA ILE A 234 -7.10 -13.62 8.95
C ILE A 234 -7.37 -13.55 7.44
N THR A 235 -8.06 -12.49 7.01
CA THR A 235 -8.21 -12.13 5.59
C THR A 235 -7.72 -10.69 5.37
N LEU A 236 -6.54 -10.54 4.78
CA LEU A 236 -5.99 -9.25 4.42
C LEU A 236 -6.36 -8.91 2.98
N ILE A 237 -7.02 -7.77 2.76
CA ILE A 237 -7.33 -7.26 1.42
C ILE A 237 -6.42 -6.06 1.10
N GLY A 238 -5.54 -6.21 0.11
CA GLY A 238 -4.74 -5.11 -0.42
C GLY A 238 -5.45 -4.38 -1.54
N SER A 239 -5.57 -3.05 -1.42
CA SER A 239 -6.05 -2.15 -2.47
C SER A 239 -5.01 -1.06 -2.73
N SER A 240 -4.64 -0.75 -3.97
CA SER A 240 -3.59 0.25 -4.20
C SER A 240 -4.01 1.65 -3.71
N ILE A 241 -5.29 1.97 -3.85
CA ILE A 241 -5.91 3.19 -3.31
C ILE A 241 -6.65 2.93 -2.00
N GLN A 242 -6.81 3.96 -1.15
CA GLN A 242 -7.46 3.85 0.16
C GLN A 242 -8.93 3.39 0.06
N VAL A 243 -9.34 2.49 0.96
CA VAL A 243 -10.70 1.90 0.99
C VAL A 243 -11.61 2.64 1.96
N ILE A 244 -11.15 2.82 3.21
CA ILE A 244 -11.99 3.38 4.29
C ILE A 244 -11.97 4.90 4.29
N SER A 245 -10.83 5.53 4.04
CA SER A 245 -10.76 6.99 3.93
C SER A 245 -11.67 7.48 2.80
N ASN A 246 -12.44 8.54 3.06
CA ASN A 246 -13.14 9.29 2.02
C ASN A 246 -12.67 10.75 1.97
N LEU A 247 -11.53 11.06 2.59
CA LEU A 247 -11.00 12.42 2.68
C LEU A 247 -10.80 13.04 1.28
N SER A 248 -10.48 12.22 0.28
CA SER A 248 -10.42 12.62 -1.12
C SER A 248 -11.70 13.32 -1.60
N ALA A 249 -12.88 12.91 -1.12
CA ALA A 249 -14.17 13.43 -1.54
C ALA A 249 -14.44 14.85 -0.99
N VAL A 250 -13.69 15.31 0.01
CA VAL A 250 -13.91 16.60 0.68
C VAL A 250 -12.75 17.58 0.55
N THR A 251 -11.65 17.18 -0.09
CA THR A 251 -10.45 18.01 -0.29
C THR A 251 -10.47 18.85 -1.57
N ARG A 252 -11.49 18.70 -2.42
CA ARG A 252 -11.70 19.59 -3.58
C ARG A 252 -12.15 20.99 -3.11
N PRO A 253 -11.75 22.06 -3.81
CA PRO A 253 -10.98 22.07 -5.05
C PRO A 253 -9.45 22.02 -4.87
N LEU A 254 -8.93 21.93 -3.64
CA LEU A 254 -7.49 22.07 -3.38
C LEU A 254 -6.68 20.85 -3.82
N PHE A 255 -7.17 19.66 -3.51
CA PHE A 255 -6.51 18.40 -3.83
C PHE A 255 -7.52 17.40 -4.38
N SER A 256 -7.04 16.51 -5.25
CA SER A 256 -7.79 15.35 -5.73
C SER A 256 -6.90 14.14 -5.57
N MET A 257 -7.29 13.24 -4.66
CA MET A 257 -6.66 11.93 -4.49
C MET A 257 -7.63 10.86 -4.96
N GLU A 258 -7.09 9.70 -5.35
CA GLU A 258 -7.87 8.52 -5.69
C GLU A 258 -8.19 7.74 -4.42
N SER A 259 -9.36 7.11 -4.40
CA SER A 259 -9.79 6.23 -3.30
C SER A 259 -11.14 5.63 -3.67
N TRP A 260 -11.52 4.58 -2.95
CA TRP A 260 -12.89 4.04 -3.00
C TRP A 260 -13.94 5.09 -2.59
N GLY A 261 -13.56 6.12 -1.81
CA GLY A 261 -14.43 7.25 -1.48
C GLY A 261 -14.89 8.08 -2.69
N ARG A 262 -14.26 7.92 -3.86
CA ARG A 262 -14.71 8.52 -5.14
C ARG A 262 -15.79 7.69 -5.85
N PHE A 263 -15.94 6.42 -5.50
CA PHE A 263 -16.91 5.49 -6.08
C PHE A 263 -17.79 4.90 -4.97
N PRO A 264 -18.68 5.71 -4.34
CA PRO A 264 -19.43 5.29 -3.15
C PRO A 264 -20.24 4.01 -3.37
N LYS A 265 -20.86 3.84 -4.56
CA LYS A 265 -21.61 2.62 -4.90
C LYS A 265 -20.74 1.36 -4.89
N GLU A 266 -19.51 1.45 -5.42
CA GLU A 266 -18.57 0.32 -5.45
C GLU A 266 -18.00 0.02 -4.06
N ARG A 267 -17.77 1.07 -3.26
CA ARG A 267 -17.36 0.93 -1.85
C ARG A 267 -18.44 0.26 -1.00
N ASP A 268 -19.69 0.70 -1.13
CA ASP A 268 -20.83 0.08 -0.44
C ASP A 268 -21.01 -1.37 -0.88
N ARG A 269 -20.83 -1.67 -2.17
CA ARG A 269 -20.82 -3.04 -2.70
C ARG A 269 -19.73 -3.89 -2.07
N LEU A 270 -18.51 -3.37 -1.88
CA LEU A 270 -17.42 -4.08 -1.22
C LEU A 270 -17.79 -4.46 0.21
N PHE A 271 -18.26 -3.49 1.00
CA PHE A 271 -18.65 -3.72 2.39
C PHE A 271 -19.81 -4.70 2.51
N LYS A 272 -20.83 -4.56 1.65
CA LYS A 272 -21.95 -5.50 1.57
C LYS A 272 -21.48 -6.92 1.25
N LEU A 273 -20.59 -7.08 0.28
CA LEU A 273 -20.03 -8.39 -0.08
C LEU A 273 -19.26 -9.02 1.09
N ILE A 274 -18.48 -8.24 1.83
CA ILE A 274 -17.78 -8.72 3.03
C ILE A 274 -18.79 -9.16 4.09
N ALA A 275 -19.81 -8.34 4.40
CA ALA A 275 -20.86 -8.70 5.36
C ALA A 275 -21.60 -9.99 4.96
N GLU A 276 -22.00 -10.11 3.71
CA GLU A 276 -22.74 -11.27 3.18
C GLU A 276 -21.89 -12.54 3.12
N SER A 277 -20.58 -12.41 2.93
CA SER A 277 -19.66 -13.56 2.97
C SER A 277 -19.55 -14.18 4.37
N LYS A 278 -19.96 -13.45 5.42
CA LYS A 278 -19.81 -13.81 6.84
C LYS A 278 -18.35 -14.17 7.21
N ARG A 279 -17.39 -13.60 6.47
CA ARG A 279 -15.97 -13.84 6.72
C ARG A 279 -15.48 -12.91 7.82
N ASP A 280 -14.94 -13.51 8.88
CA ASP A 280 -14.27 -12.79 9.96
C ASP A 280 -12.79 -12.51 9.61
N GLY A 281 -12.16 -11.66 10.42
CA GLY A 281 -10.74 -11.37 10.33
C GLY A 281 -10.36 -10.49 9.14
N VAL A 282 -11.32 -9.77 8.55
CA VAL A 282 -11.07 -8.93 7.37
C VAL A 282 -10.52 -7.56 7.77
N PHE A 283 -9.42 -7.14 7.15
CA PHE A 283 -8.91 -5.76 7.21
C PHE A 283 -8.14 -5.44 5.92
N PHE A 284 -7.84 -4.14 5.73
CA PHE A 284 -7.24 -3.61 4.51
C PHE A 284 -5.82 -3.08 4.72
N ILE A 285 -5.04 -3.10 3.63
CA ILE A 285 -3.84 -2.28 3.47
C ILE A 285 -3.96 -1.46 2.19
N SER A 286 -3.37 -0.26 2.19
CA SER A 286 -3.47 0.67 1.05
C SER A 286 -2.26 1.59 0.81
N GLY A 287 -2.25 2.27 -0.35
CA GLY A 287 -1.18 3.12 -0.87
C GLY A 287 -1.66 4.47 -1.44
N ASP A 288 -1.11 4.89 -2.60
CA ASP A 288 -1.43 6.10 -3.41
C ASP A 288 -1.07 7.48 -2.79
N VAL A 289 -1.46 7.72 -1.55
CA VAL A 289 -1.63 9.08 -1.02
C VAL A 289 -0.36 9.80 -0.53
N HIS A 290 0.82 9.19 -0.66
CA HIS A 290 2.14 9.69 -0.22
C HIS A 290 2.25 10.02 1.28
N TYR A 291 1.38 9.47 2.13
CA TYR A 291 1.53 9.51 3.58
C TYR A 291 1.10 8.17 4.22
N GLY A 292 1.47 7.99 5.48
CA GLY A 292 0.97 6.90 6.31
C GLY A 292 -0.18 7.33 7.21
N GLU A 293 -1.22 6.49 7.31
CA GLU A 293 -2.31 6.63 8.29
C GLU A 293 -2.96 5.28 8.63
N ILE A 294 -3.72 5.24 9.72
CA ILE A 294 -4.59 4.11 10.05
C ILE A 294 -6.02 4.63 10.17
N THR A 295 -6.93 4.04 9.40
CA THR A 295 -8.36 4.35 9.47
C THR A 295 -9.17 3.13 9.92
N ARG A 296 -10.34 3.41 10.50
CA ARG A 296 -11.25 2.44 11.10
C ARG A 296 -12.69 2.79 10.75
N TYR A 297 -13.48 1.78 10.39
CA TYR A 297 -14.90 1.91 10.08
C TYR A 297 -15.73 0.82 10.77
N ASP A 298 -16.60 1.23 11.68
CA ASP A 298 -17.33 0.35 12.60
C ASP A 298 -18.74 0.01 12.09
N CYS A 299 -19.21 0.72 11.08
CA CYS A 299 -20.59 0.66 10.61
C CYS A 299 -20.77 -0.04 9.25
N ALA A 300 -19.73 -0.69 8.72
CA ALA A 300 -19.82 -1.46 7.47
C ALA A 300 -20.25 -2.91 7.66
N VAL A 301 -19.73 -3.56 8.70
CA VAL A 301 -19.91 -4.99 8.98
C VAL A 301 -20.08 -5.19 10.49
N GLY A 302 -20.32 -6.41 10.96
CA GLY A 302 -20.54 -6.72 12.38
C GLY A 302 -19.32 -6.57 13.31
N TYR A 303 -18.24 -5.94 12.84
CA TYR A 303 -16.98 -5.69 13.54
C TYR A 303 -16.22 -4.52 12.89
N PRO A 304 -15.26 -3.87 13.57
CA PRO A 304 -14.49 -2.78 13.00
C PRO A 304 -13.60 -3.23 11.84
N LEU A 305 -13.73 -2.59 10.69
CA LEU A 305 -12.78 -2.72 9.58
C LEU A 305 -11.64 -1.71 9.77
N TYR A 306 -10.41 -2.19 9.64
CA TYR A 306 -9.22 -1.34 9.64
C TYR A 306 -8.65 -1.22 8.23
N ASP A 307 -8.06 -0.08 7.90
CA ASP A 307 -7.31 0.16 6.66
C ASP A 307 -6.00 0.87 7.04
N ILE A 308 -4.89 0.14 6.88
CA ILE A 308 -3.54 0.60 7.21
C ILE A 308 -2.91 1.11 5.90
N THR A 309 -2.79 2.41 5.77
CA THR A 309 -2.20 3.04 4.60
C THR A 309 -0.71 3.27 4.83
N SER A 310 0.12 2.77 3.93
CA SER A 310 1.54 3.13 3.86
C SER A 310 1.89 3.49 2.42
N SER A 311 1.94 4.80 2.19
CA SER A 311 2.26 5.38 0.90
C SER A 311 3.42 6.34 1.04
N GLY A 312 4.56 5.96 0.47
CA GLY A 312 5.78 6.75 0.53
C GLY A 312 6.99 5.97 0.99
N LEU A 313 7.27 4.83 0.35
CA LEU A 313 8.58 4.19 0.45
C LEU A 313 9.71 5.17 0.09
N THR A 314 9.46 6.04 -0.89
CA THR A 314 10.36 7.14 -1.26
C THR A 314 9.65 8.46 -1.48
N GLN A 315 8.48 8.46 -2.12
CA GLN A 315 7.71 9.65 -2.46
C GLN A 315 6.72 9.93 -1.34
N ALA A 316 7.02 10.96 -0.55
CA ALA A 316 6.25 11.29 0.64
C ALA A 316 5.82 12.76 0.57
N VAL A 317 4.61 13.08 1.05
CA VAL A 317 3.99 14.39 0.88
C VAL A 317 4.79 15.53 1.53
N GLU A 318 5.55 15.28 2.60
CA GLU A 318 6.45 16.31 3.18
C GLU A 318 7.62 16.65 2.26
N LYS A 319 8.06 15.73 1.38
CA LYS A 319 9.18 15.98 0.45
C LYS A 319 8.85 16.98 -0.67
N VAL A 320 7.59 17.39 -0.82
CA VAL A 320 7.20 18.40 -1.81
C VAL A 320 7.62 19.82 -1.39
N VAL A 321 8.00 20.01 -0.13
CA VAL A 321 8.52 21.28 0.41
C VAL A 321 9.88 21.05 1.10
N PRO A 322 10.70 22.10 1.25
CA PRO A 322 11.94 21.99 2.02
C PRO A 322 11.70 21.57 3.49
N PRO A 323 12.68 20.92 4.15
CA PRO A 323 12.56 20.46 5.53
C PRO A 323 12.10 21.53 6.54
N SER A 324 12.54 22.78 6.36
CA SER A 324 12.14 23.90 7.21
C SER A 324 10.64 24.23 7.13
N LEU A 325 9.94 23.76 6.10
CA LEU A 325 8.51 24.02 5.84
C LEU A 325 7.63 22.78 6.08
N HIS A 326 8.18 21.65 6.52
CA HIS A 326 7.39 20.44 6.81
C HIS A 326 6.25 20.72 7.83
N PHE A 327 6.45 21.65 8.76
CA PHE A 327 5.41 22.03 9.73
C PHE A 327 4.14 22.57 9.06
N ILE A 328 4.24 23.18 7.88
CA ILE A 328 3.10 23.66 7.11
C ILE A 328 2.26 22.47 6.66
N VAL A 329 2.88 21.44 6.07
CA VAL A 329 2.19 20.23 5.62
C VAL A 329 1.45 19.56 6.78
N ARG A 330 2.11 19.46 7.95
CA ARG A 330 1.51 18.89 9.17
C ARG A 330 0.34 19.72 9.68
N PHE A 331 0.45 21.05 9.65
CA PHE A 331 -0.63 21.95 10.02
C PHE A 331 -1.83 21.81 9.08
N LEU A 332 -1.60 21.76 7.75
CA LEU A 332 -2.67 21.56 6.78
C LEU A 332 -3.34 20.19 6.94
N ALA A 333 -2.56 19.13 7.22
CA ALA A 333 -3.11 17.81 7.53
C ALA A 333 -4.01 17.83 8.77
N TRP A 334 -3.67 18.61 9.80
CA TRP A 334 -4.52 18.79 10.98
C TRP A 334 -5.84 19.52 10.69
N LEU A 335 -5.91 20.35 9.64
CA LEU A 335 -7.13 21.02 9.21
C LEU A 335 -8.09 20.12 8.41
N THR A 336 -7.65 18.92 8.01
CA THR A 336 -8.51 17.96 7.30
C THR A 336 -9.49 17.27 8.27
N PRO A 337 -10.77 17.10 7.88
CA PRO A 337 -11.68 16.26 8.65
C PRO A 337 -11.18 14.81 8.63
N SER A 338 -11.35 14.09 9.75
CA SER A 338 -10.79 12.74 9.90
C SER A 338 -11.63 11.90 10.87
N THR A 339 -12.89 11.67 10.51
CA THR A 339 -13.82 10.88 11.33
C THR A 339 -13.46 9.39 11.32
N MET A 340 -12.81 8.91 10.26
CA MET A 340 -12.35 7.52 10.15
C MET A 340 -10.97 7.28 10.75
N ARG A 341 -10.20 8.32 11.09
CA ARG A 341 -8.81 8.13 11.53
C ARG A 341 -8.74 7.56 12.95
N VAL A 342 -7.87 6.56 13.13
CA VAL A 342 -7.49 6.07 14.45
C VAL A 342 -6.53 7.09 15.05
N THR A 343 -6.99 7.80 16.07
CA THR A 343 -6.16 8.75 16.81
C THR A 343 -5.84 8.22 18.18
N SER A 344 -4.56 8.23 18.51
CA SER A 344 -4.02 7.71 19.76
C SER A 344 -2.86 8.57 20.23
N ARG A 345 -2.40 8.34 21.47
CA ARG A 345 -1.18 8.97 21.99
C ARG A 345 0.09 8.45 21.32
N SER A 346 0.04 7.31 20.61
CA SER A 346 1.19 6.75 19.89
C SER A 346 1.46 7.45 18.56
N CYS A 347 0.56 8.32 18.08
CA CYS A 347 0.80 9.14 16.90
C CYS A 347 1.92 10.15 17.15
N ARG A 348 2.93 10.15 16.27
CA ARG A 348 4.04 11.12 16.28
C ARG A 348 3.58 12.57 16.06
N HIS A 349 2.45 12.77 15.37
CA HIS A 349 1.89 14.07 15.07
C HIS A 349 0.40 14.14 15.44
N LYS A 350 -0.10 15.34 15.78
CA LYS A 350 -1.49 15.57 16.20
C LYS A 350 -2.53 15.17 15.15
N SER A 351 -2.20 15.23 13.86
CA SER A 351 -3.07 14.81 12.77
C SER A 351 -3.23 13.29 12.67
N CYS A 352 -2.36 12.51 13.33
CA CYS A 352 -2.20 11.07 13.13
C CYS A 352 -1.99 10.67 11.65
N THR A 353 -1.37 11.57 10.89
CA THR A 353 -0.82 11.29 9.55
C THR A 353 0.70 11.45 9.60
N TYR A 354 1.41 10.64 8.82
CA TYR A 354 2.87 10.71 8.74
C TYR A 354 3.30 10.92 7.29
N GLY A 355 3.71 12.14 6.95
CA GLY A 355 4.01 12.54 5.58
C GLY A 355 5.47 12.36 5.16
N GLN A 356 6.27 11.62 5.91
CA GLN A 356 7.67 11.30 5.57
C GLN A 356 7.80 9.85 5.08
N PRO A 357 8.96 9.45 4.53
CA PRO A 357 9.11 8.10 4.03
C PRO A 357 8.85 7.03 5.09
N ASN A 358 8.03 6.04 4.72
CA ASN A 358 7.47 5.08 5.65
C ASN A 358 7.19 3.73 4.98
N PHE A 359 6.99 2.70 5.80
CA PHE A 359 6.46 1.39 5.40
C PHE A 359 5.43 0.91 6.42
N GLY A 360 4.50 0.08 5.97
CA GLY A 360 3.50 -0.57 6.81
C GLY A 360 4.02 -1.89 7.38
N ALA A 361 3.69 -2.17 8.64
CA ALA A 361 4.10 -3.36 9.35
C ALA A 361 2.90 -3.98 10.07
N ILE A 362 2.73 -5.28 9.90
CA ILE A 362 1.73 -6.11 10.58
C ILE A 362 2.48 -7.21 11.31
N GLU A 363 2.31 -7.27 12.64
CA GLU A 363 2.80 -8.35 13.48
C GLU A 363 1.62 -9.13 14.06
N ILE A 364 1.74 -10.45 14.09
CA ILE A 364 0.73 -11.37 14.61
C ILE A 364 1.38 -12.25 15.66
N ASP A 365 0.93 -12.12 16.90
CA ASP A 365 1.35 -12.99 17.99
C ASP A 365 0.34 -14.14 18.13
N TRP A 366 0.67 -15.26 17.47
CA TRP A 366 -0.13 -16.50 17.52
C TRP A 366 -0.08 -17.21 18.88
N ASN A 367 0.81 -16.82 19.78
CA ASN A 367 0.98 -17.43 21.10
C ASN A 367 0.29 -16.62 22.20
N ALA A 368 -0.05 -15.35 21.94
CA ALA A 368 -0.89 -14.56 22.83
C ALA A 368 -2.29 -15.16 22.98
N THR A 369 -2.89 -14.96 24.16
CA THR A 369 -4.28 -15.37 24.45
C THR A 369 -5.06 -14.16 24.97
N PRO A 370 -5.98 -13.57 24.18
CA PRO A 370 -6.28 -13.89 22.77
C PRO A 370 -5.12 -13.56 21.81
N VAL A 371 -5.11 -14.17 20.62
CA VAL A 371 -4.15 -13.86 19.55
C VAL A 371 -4.13 -12.36 19.30
N ALA A 372 -2.95 -11.75 19.28
CA ALA A 372 -2.80 -10.30 19.16
C ALA A 372 -2.34 -9.89 17.77
N LEU A 373 -2.92 -8.82 17.26
CA LEU A 373 -2.55 -8.15 16.02
C LEU A 373 -1.97 -6.78 16.35
N LYS A 374 -0.87 -6.44 15.70
CA LYS A 374 -0.21 -5.14 15.83
C LYS A 374 -0.04 -4.54 14.44
N PHE A 375 -0.74 -3.44 14.22
CA PHE A 375 -0.74 -2.68 12.98
C PHE A 375 0.05 -1.40 13.19
N GLU A 376 1.07 -1.16 12.37
CA GLU A 376 1.94 0.00 12.50
C GLU A 376 2.30 0.60 11.14
N VAL A 377 2.55 1.90 11.17
CA VAL A 377 3.36 2.57 10.15
C VAL A 377 4.71 2.89 10.80
N ARG A 378 5.80 2.62 10.09
CA ARG A 378 7.17 2.77 10.58
C ARG A 378 7.97 3.70 9.67
N ASP A 379 8.89 4.44 10.26
CA ASP A 379 9.78 5.35 9.52
C ASP A 379 11.00 4.63 8.92
N ILE A 380 11.88 5.40 8.27
CA ILE A 380 13.14 4.93 7.67
C ILE A 380 14.11 4.26 8.64
N ASN A 381 13.94 4.44 9.95
CA ASN A 381 14.75 3.81 10.99
C ASN A 381 14.09 2.56 11.57
N GLY A 382 12.87 2.22 11.11
CA GLY A 382 12.07 1.11 11.60
C GLY A 382 11.33 1.40 12.90
N LEU A 383 11.27 2.67 13.33
CA LEU A 383 10.55 3.08 14.53
C LEU A 383 9.07 3.31 14.19
N PRO A 384 8.14 2.83 15.03
CA PRO A 384 6.72 3.10 14.84
C PRO A 384 6.44 4.59 14.98
N VAL A 385 5.67 5.13 14.03
CA VAL A 385 5.22 6.53 14.03
C VAL A 385 3.75 6.67 14.42
N MET A 386 3.01 5.56 14.28
CA MET A 386 1.66 5.33 14.75
C MET A 386 1.40 3.83 14.73
N GLY A 387 0.43 3.39 15.52
CA GLY A 387 0.01 2.00 15.53
C GLY A 387 -1.19 1.74 16.41
N VAL A 388 -1.84 0.62 16.16
CA VAL A 388 -2.94 0.08 16.97
C VAL A 388 -2.69 -1.40 17.25
N HIS A 389 -2.94 -1.81 18.49
CA HIS A 389 -2.82 -3.20 18.92
C HIS A 389 -4.21 -3.69 19.29
N ILE A 390 -4.66 -4.78 18.68
CA ILE A 390 -6.00 -5.33 18.89
C ILE A 390 -5.93 -6.85 19.07
N PRO A 391 -6.85 -7.46 19.83
CA PRO A 391 -7.02 -8.90 19.79
C PRO A 391 -7.67 -9.30 18.46
N LEU A 392 -7.30 -10.45 17.89
CA LEU A 392 -7.91 -11.00 16.67
C LEU A 392 -9.44 -11.19 16.83
N SER A 393 -9.91 -11.42 18.05
CA SER A 393 -11.34 -11.51 18.37
C SER A 393 -12.10 -10.20 18.13
N GLU A 394 -11.43 -9.04 18.04
CA GLU A 394 -12.06 -7.77 17.68
C GLU A 394 -12.54 -7.79 16.22
N LEU A 395 -11.91 -8.57 15.35
CA LEU A 395 -12.27 -8.69 13.94
C LEU A 395 -13.29 -9.83 13.70
N ARG A 396 -14.16 -10.12 14.67
CA ARG A 396 -15.20 -11.15 14.55
C ARG A 396 -16.56 -10.53 14.78
N ALA A 397 -17.55 -10.96 14.01
CA ALA A 397 -18.92 -10.48 14.18
C ALA A 397 -19.41 -10.73 15.61
N GLN A 398 -19.84 -9.68 16.31
CA GLN A 398 -20.44 -9.80 17.64
C GLN A 398 -21.93 -10.13 17.53
N SER A 399 -22.45 -11.02 18.39
CA SER A 399 -23.85 -11.45 18.37
C SER A 399 -24.85 -10.39 18.84
N THR A 400 -24.37 -9.24 19.32
CA THR A 400 -25.20 -8.16 19.84
C THR A 400 -25.25 -6.99 18.85
N ASN A 401 -26.38 -6.91 18.13
CA ASN A 401 -26.80 -5.73 17.38
C ASN A 401 -26.94 -4.53 18.33
N SER A 402 -25.86 -3.79 18.55
CA SER A 402 -25.96 -2.39 18.97
C SER A 402 -25.47 -1.54 17.81
N VAL A 403 -26.28 -1.48 16.76
CA VAL A 403 -26.23 -0.31 15.88
C VAL A 403 -26.60 0.86 16.80
N ALA A 404 -25.60 1.58 17.29
CA ALA A 404 -25.83 2.78 18.08
C ALA A 404 -26.77 3.67 17.28
N THR A 405 -27.96 3.92 17.81
CA THR A 405 -28.93 4.83 17.22
C THR A 405 -28.39 6.25 17.38
N VAL A 406 -27.63 6.70 16.37
CA VAL A 406 -27.13 8.07 16.31
C VAL A 406 -28.34 8.99 16.21
N LYS A 407 -28.47 9.92 17.16
CA LYS A 407 -29.53 10.93 17.12
C LYS A 407 -29.35 11.78 15.86
N VAL A 408 -30.46 12.20 15.25
CA VAL A 408 -30.45 13.08 14.08
C VAL A 408 -29.64 14.35 14.41
N GLY A 409 -28.50 14.53 13.74
CA GLY A 409 -27.60 15.67 13.93
C GLY A 409 -26.31 15.37 14.71
N GLU A 410 -26.14 14.19 15.30
CA GLU A 410 -24.89 13.77 15.95
C GLU A 410 -23.98 13.00 14.98
N HIS A 411 -22.66 13.15 15.12
CA HIS A 411 -21.67 12.41 14.33
C HIS A 411 -21.01 11.36 15.20
N GLN A 412 -21.04 10.11 14.73
CA GLN A 412 -20.37 9.01 15.39
C GLN A 412 -18.98 8.82 14.78
N ARG A 413 -17.96 8.90 15.63
CA ARG A 413 -16.57 8.58 15.25
C ARG A 413 -16.51 7.17 14.66
N HIS A 414 -15.71 6.97 13.60
CA HIS A 414 -15.58 5.70 12.88
C HIS A 414 -16.87 5.18 12.23
N CYS A 415 -17.92 6.00 12.11
CA CYS A 415 -19.17 5.65 11.44
C CYS A 415 -19.70 6.75 10.51
N SER A 416 -19.60 8.02 10.91
CA SER A 416 -20.01 9.14 10.06
C SER A 416 -18.93 9.49 9.05
N LEU A 417 -19.26 9.41 7.77
CA LEU A 417 -18.39 9.76 6.64
C LEU A 417 -18.04 11.25 6.64
N GLU A 418 -16.81 11.62 6.28
CA GLU A 418 -16.39 13.04 6.21
C GLU A 418 -17.25 13.86 5.23
N VAL A 419 -17.80 13.23 4.18
CA VAL A 419 -18.72 13.87 3.23
C VAL A 419 -20.04 14.33 3.85
N SER A 420 -20.47 13.71 4.97
CA SER A 420 -21.72 14.02 5.68
C SER A 420 -21.54 15.02 6.82
N LEU A 421 -20.34 15.54 7.02
CA LEU A 421 -20.06 16.57 8.04
C LEU A 421 -20.63 17.94 7.63
N PRO A 422 -20.92 18.82 8.60
CA PRO A 422 -21.30 20.21 8.36
C PRO A 422 -20.29 20.89 7.44
N TRP A 423 -20.79 21.72 6.52
CA TRP A 423 -19.97 22.32 5.46
C TRP A 423 -18.73 23.06 6.00
N ILE A 424 -18.84 23.71 7.17
CA ILE A 424 -17.72 24.43 7.80
C ILE A 424 -16.62 23.52 8.33
N VAL A 425 -16.96 22.30 8.76
CA VAL A 425 -16.00 21.27 9.19
C VAL A 425 -15.41 20.59 7.97
N LYS A 426 -16.29 20.16 7.04
CA LYS A 426 -15.96 19.50 5.79
C LYS A 426 -14.96 20.30 4.96
N TYR A 427 -15.19 21.61 4.81
CA TYR A 427 -14.37 22.51 3.99
C TYR A 427 -13.43 23.39 4.79
N ARG A 428 -13.12 23.07 6.05
CA ARG A 428 -12.25 23.88 6.92
C ARG A 428 -10.92 24.27 6.26
N LEU A 429 -10.26 23.31 5.60
CA LEU A 429 -9.01 23.54 4.88
C LEU A 429 -9.19 24.51 3.69
N ALA A 430 -10.26 24.35 2.91
CA ALA A 430 -10.57 25.22 1.78
C ALA A 430 -10.92 26.64 2.25
N ILE A 431 -11.74 26.77 3.29
CA ILE A 431 -12.08 28.05 3.92
C ILE A 431 -10.80 28.75 4.38
N PHE A 432 -9.94 28.06 5.12
CA PHE A 432 -8.66 28.61 5.57
C PHE A 432 -7.80 29.09 4.40
N PHE A 433 -7.67 28.29 3.34
CA PHE A 433 -6.91 28.65 2.14
C PHE A 433 -7.47 29.90 1.46
N PHE A 434 -8.76 29.93 1.14
CA PHE A 434 -9.37 31.07 0.43
C PHE A 434 -9.40 32.34 1.28
N CYS A 435 -9.63 32.23 2.59
CA CYS A 435 -9.51 33.37 3.51
C CYS A 435 -8.07 33.91 3.52
N THR A 436 -7.06 33.04 3.57
CA THR A 436 -5.65 33.44 3.53
C THR A 436 -5.32 34.14 2.22
N VAL A 437 -5.75 33.58 1.08
CA VAL A 437 -5.57 34.20 -0.24
C VAL A 437 -6.25 35.57 -0.32
N ALA A 438 -7.48 35.70 0.18
CA ALA A 438 -8.19 36.97 0.20
C ALA A 438 -7.47 38.04 1.05
N VAL A 439 -6.98 37.68 2.24
CA VAL A 439 -6.20 38.59 3.11
C VAL A 439 -4.90 39.03 2.42
N LEU A 440 -4.18 38.10 1.79
CA LEU A 440 -2.95 38.43 1.06
C LEU A 440 -3.21 39.34 -0.15
N LEU A 441 -4.31 39.12 -0.88
CA LEU A 441 -4.72 39.98 -1.99
C LEU A 441 -5.08 41.39 -1.50
N LEU A 442 -5.83 41.50 -0.41
CA LEU A 442 -6.16 42.81 0.19
C LEU A 442 -4.92 43.54 0.69
N ALA A 443 -3.98 42.83 1.34
CA ALA A 443 -2.71 43.39 1.77
C ALA A 443 -1.88 43.87 0.57
N TRP A 444 -1.80 43.08 -0.51
CA TRP A 444 -1.10 43.46 -1.73
C TRP A 444 -1.74 44.69 -2.41
N LEU A 445 -3.07 44.74 -2.53
CA LEU A 445 -3.79 45.90 -3.06
C LEU A 445 -3.54 47.15 -2.19
N GLY A 446 -3.56 47.00 -0.87
CA GLY A 446 -3.24 48.07 0.08
C GLY A 446 -1.82 48.61 -0.09
N LEU A 447 -0.82 47.72 -0.23
CA LEU A 447 0.58 48.10 -0.48
C LEU A 447 0.74 48.83 -1.81
N ASN A 448 0.09 48.36 -2.88
CA ASN A 448 0.13 49.04 -4.19
C ASN A 448 -0.54 50.41 -4.13
N PHE A 449 -1.69 50.50 -3.47
CA PHE A 449 -2.38 51.77 -3.27
C PHE A 449 -1.52 52.77 -2.48
N ALA A 450 -0.89 52.32 -1.40
CA ALA A 450 0.06 53.13 -0.63
C ALA A 450 1.26 53.57 -1.48
N ALA A 451 1.85 52.68 -2.28
CA ALA A 451 2.95 53.00 -3.19
C ALA A 451 2.55 54.05 -4.24
N ILE A 452 1.34 53.95 -4.81
CA ILE A 452 0.79 54.93 -5.75
C ILE A 452 0.60 56.29 -5.07
N LEU A 453 0.11 56.33 -3.83
CA LEU A 453 -0.05 57.57 -3.07
C LEU A 453 1.30 58.24 -2.77
N VAL A 454 2.30 57.46 -2.35
CA VAL A 454 3.67 57.96 -2.11
C VAL A 454 4.27 58.50 -3.41
N PHE A 455 4.17 57.75 -4.51
CA PHE A 455 4.67 58.18 -5.81
C PHE A 455 4.01 59.49 -6.28
N ARG A 456 2.68 59.62 -6.12
CA ARG A 456 1.96 60.87 -6.42
C ARG A 456 2.40 62.04 -5.53
N ALA A 457 2.66 61.79 -4.24
CA ALA A 457 3.16 62.81 -3.32
C ALA A 457 4.58 63.26 -3.69
N CYS A 458 5.48 62.33 -4.05
CA CYS A 458 6.82 62.62 -4.53
C CYS A 458 6.80 63.43 -5.84
N LEU A 459 5.97 63.04 -6.81
CA LEU A 459 5.82 63.79 -8.07
C LEU A 459 5.27 65.21 -7.87
N ARG A 460 4.38 65.40 -6.89
CA ARG A 460 3.91 66.75 -6.54
C ARG A 460 5.01 67.61 -5.92
N LYS A 461 5.85 67.04 -5.06
CA LYS A 461 7.02 67.75 -4.50
C LYS A 461 8.04 68.11 -5.58
N CYS A 462 8.36 67.19 -6.50
CA CYS A 462 9.30 67.45 -7.60
C CYS A 462 8.81 68.45 -8.66
N LYS A 463 7.55 68.91 -8.59
CA LYS A 463 7.01 69.96 -9.48
C LYS A 463 7.01 71.35 -8.83
N LEU A 464 7.30 71.43 -7.53
CA LEU A 464 7.30 72.67 -6.74
C LEU A 464 8.72 73.17 -6.44
N ASP A 465 9.74 72.34 -6.68
CA ASP A 465 11.16 72.70 -6.80
C ASP A 465 11.51 72.81 -8.29
#